data_AF-A0A1G7S8A3-F1
#
_entry.id   AF-A0A1G7S8A3-F1
#
_cell.length_a   1.000
_cell.length_b   1.000
_cell.length_c   1.000
_cell.angle_alpha   90.00
_cell.angle_beta   90.00
_cell.angle_gamma   90.00
#
_symmetry.space_group_name_H-M   'P 1'
#
loop_
_entity.id
_entity.type
_entity.pdbx_description
1 polymer ?
#
loop_
_entity_poly.entity_id
_entity_poly.type
_entity_poly.pdbx_seq_one_letter_code
_entity_poly.pdbx_strand_id
1 'polypeptide(L)'
;MNRRTANHNIPTLGKPRCLRRGGCHARERVVVAASAAGIDAIGTIYPDYGDQEGFREATEFAAQLGYDGKMAIHPDQVPVINDAFTPSDEEIE
;
A
#
# COMPACT_ATOMS: atom_id res chain seq x y z
N MET A 1 -22.80 13.35 22.98
CA MET A 1 -21.89 12.80 24.03
C MET A 1 -22.32 11.36 24.35
N ASN A 2 -21.34 10.52 24.71
CA ASN A 2 -21.36 9.05 24.92
C ASN A 2 -21.23 8.20 23.65
N ARG A 3 -20.02 7.77 23.25
CA ARG A 3 -19.15 6.75 23.90
C ARG A 3 -19.90 5.43 24.14
N ARG A 4 -20.07 4.65 23.08
CA ARG A 4 -20.12 3.19 23.15
C ARG A 4 -19.05 2.64 22.23
N THR A 5 -17.92 2.35 22.87
CA THR A 5 -16.95 1.31 22.55
C THR A 5 -17.51 0.24 21.63
N ALA A 6 -17.32 0.41 20.32
CA ALA A 6 -17.38 -0.69 19.39
C ALA A 6 -16.08 -1.48 19.56
N ASN A 7 -16.13 -2.50 20.42
CA ASN A 7 -15.19 -3.61 20.39
C ASN A 7 -15.33 -4.30 19.02
N HIS A 8 -14.73 -3.71 17.98
CA HIS A 8 -14.40 -4.44 16.78
C HIS A 8 -13.03 -5.06 17.04
N ASN A 9 -13.08 -6.28 17.56
CA ASN A 9 -11.97 -7.22 17.53
C ASN A 9 -11.72 -7.55 16.05
N ILE A 10 -11.04 -6.64 15.34
CA ILE A 10 -10.57 -6.88 13.98
C ILE A 10 -9.32 -7.73 14.14
N PRO A 11 -9.32 -9.02 13.74
CA PRO A 11 -8.12 -9.82 13.82
C PRO A 11 -7.13 -9.25 12.80
N THR A 12 -6.17 -8.44 13.27
CA THR A 12 -5.00 -8.00 12.50
C THR A 12 -4.04 -9.18 12.40
N LEU A 13 -4.34 -10.07 11.47
CA LEU A 13 -3.46 -11.15 11.05
C LEU A 13 -2.79 -10.71 9.75
N GLY A 14 -1.48 -10.53 9.79
CA GLY A 14 -0.63 -10.24 8.64
C GLY A 14 -1.00 -11.13 7.46
N LYS A 15 -1.51 -10.52 6.40
CA LYS A 15 -1.85 -11.26 5.17
C LYS A 15 -1.48 -10.47 3.92
N PRO A 16 -0.40 -10.86 3.23
CA PRO A 16 -0.30 -10.68 1.80
C PRO A 16 -1.19 -11.73 1.10
N ARG A 17 -1.37 -11.55 -0.22
CA ARG A 17 -2.18 -12.37 -1.15
C ARG A 17 -3.67 -12.01 -1.14
N CYS A 18 -3.99 -10.88 -1.78
CA CYS A 18 -5.32 -10.52 -2.29
C CYS A 18 -6.53 -10.88 -1.40
N LEU A 19 -6.72 -10.25 -0.23
CA LEU A 19 -7.91 -10.56 0.57
C LEU A 19 -9.22 -9.96 0.03
N ARG A 20 -9.81 -10.79 -0.84
CA ARG A 20 -11.24 -11.09 -1.03
C ARG A 20 -12.11 -10.06 -1.77
N ARG A 21 -11.93 -10.03 -3.10
CA ARG A 21 -12.86 -9.61 -4.17
C ARG A 21 -13.34 -8.15 -4.26
N GLY A 22 -13.28 -7.34 -3.19
CA GLY A 22 -13.74 -5.93 -3.25
C GLY A 22 -12.65 -4.88 -3.48
N GLY A 23 -11.51 -5.02 -2.76
CA GLY A 23 -10.51 -3.95 -2.66
C GLY A 23 -9.48 -3.85 -3.79
N CYS A 24 -9.29 -4.92 -4.58
CA CYS A 24 -8.36 -4.90 -5.72
C CYS A 24 -8.92 -4.08 -6.89
N HIS A 25 -10.20 -4.25 -7.21
CA HIS A 25 -10.83 -3.52 -8.31
C HIS A 25 -10.77 -2.00 -8.13
N ALA A 26 -10.94 -1.50 -6.90
CA ALA A 26 -10.81 -0.08 -6.62
C ALA A 26 -9.37 0.42 -6.88
N ARG A 27 -8.36 -0.34 -6.45
CA ARG A 27 -6.96 0.03 -6.62
C ARG A 27 -6.50 -0.07 -8.08
N GLU A 28 -6.90 -1.12 -8.79
CA GLU A 28 -6.65 -1.31 -10.22
C GLU A 28 -7.27 -0.18 -11.03
N ARG A 29 -8.53 0.20 -10.75
CA ARG A 29 -9.17 1.31 -11.46
C ARG A 29 -8.48 2.65 -11.24
N VAL A 30 -7.94 2.89 -10.03
CA VAL A 30 -7.16 4.10 -9.77
C VAL A 30 -5.89 4.11 -10.60
N VAL A 31 -5.12 3.03 -10.62
CA VAL A 31 -3.87 2.96 -11.40
C VAL A 31 -4.16 3.10 -12.90
N VAL A 32 -5.15 2.38 -13.42
CA VAL A 32 -5.51 2.46 -14.85
C VAL A 32 -5.96 3.87 -15.23
N ALA A 33 -6.76 4.54 -14.38
CA ALA A 33 -7.20 5.91 -14.64
C ALA A 33 -6.06 6.92 -14.56
N ALA A 34 -5.16 6.76 -13.58
CA ALA A 34 -3.99 7.61 -13.39
C ALA A 34 -3.00 7.47 -14.55
N SER A 35 -2.71 6.23 -14.94
CA SER A 35 -1.88 5.91 -16.12
C SER A 35 -2.48 6.48 -17.41
N ALA A 36 -3.80 6.34 -17.63
CA ALA A 36 -4.47 6.92 -18.79
C ALA A 36 -4.46 8.46 -18.80
N ALA A 37 -4.40 9.10 -17.63
CA ALA A 37 -4.31 10.55 -17.49
C ALA A 37 -2.85 11.07 -17.48
N GLY A 38 -1.85 10.19 -17.38
CA GLY A 38 -0.45 10.57 -17.20
C GLY A 38 -0.19 11.27 -15.87
N ILE A 39 -0.87 10.87 -14.80
CA ILE A 39 -0.75 11.44 -13.45
C ILE A 39 -0.28 10.34 -12.49
N ASP A 40 0.53 10.72 -11.51
CA ASP A 40 1.04 9.81 -10.48
C ASP A 40 -0.08 9.18 -9.63
N ALA A 41 -0.04 7.85 -9.49
CA ALA A 41 -0.91 7.09 -8.62
C ALA A 41 -0.26 6.88 -7.25
N ILE A 42 -0.86 7.44 -6.20
CA ILE A 42 -0.36 7.30 -4.82
C ILE A 42 -1.19 6.31 -4.00
N GLY A 43 -0.50 5.33 -3.42
CA GLY A 43 -1.06 4.28 -2.58
C GLY A 43 -1.41 4.78 -1.17
N THR A 44 -2.40 4.13 -0.56
CA THR A 44 -2.87 4.50 0.79
C THR A 44 -1.91 4.12 1.90
N ILE A 45 -2.14 4.68 3.10
CA ILE A 45 -1.37 4.37 4.31
C ILE A 45 -1.45 2.89 4.70
N TYR A 46 -0.44 2.44 5.45
CA TYR A 46 -0.48 1.18 6.20
C TYR A 46 -0.50 1.53 7.69
N PRO A 47 -1.64 1.33 8.39
CA PRO A 47 -1.83 1.88 9.74
C PRO A 47 -1.12 1.09 10.84
N ASP A 48 -0.80 -0.19 10.61
CA ASP A 48 -0.11 -1.02 11.60
C ASP A 48 1.40 -0.84 11.50
N TYR A 49 1.94 0.06 12.31
CA TYR A 49 3.38 0.35 12.35
C TYR A 49 4.21 -0.83 12.91
N GLY A 50 3.61 -1.71 13.72
CA GLY A 50 4.33 -2.83 14.34
C GLY A 50 4.63 -3.96 13.35
N ASP A 51 3.89 -4.04 12.24
CA ASP A 51 4.03 -5.07 11.22
C ASP A 51 4.89 -4.59 10.04
N GLN A 52 6.21 -4.60 10.24
CA GLN A 52 7.17 -4.18 9.21
C GLN A 52 7.19 -5.14 8.00
N GLU A 53 7.02 -6.44 8.22
CA GLU A 53 7.00 -7.42 7.13
C GLU A 53 5.74 -7.25 6.28
N GLY A 54 4.57 -7.15 6.91
CA GLY A 54 3.31 -6.90 6.21
C GLY A 54 3.30 -5.55 5.50
N PHE A 55 4.00 -4.54 6.04
CA PHE A 55 4.20 -3.26 5.36
C PHE A 55 5.05 -3.41 4.09
N ARG A 56 6.16 -4.15 4.15
CA ARG A 56 7.04 -4.40 3.00
C ARG A 56 6.31 -5.12 1.88
N GLU A 57 5.65 -6.24 2.19
CA GLU A 57 4.87 -7.01 1.20
C GLU A 57 3.74 -6.17 0.57
N ALA A 58 3.08 -5.33 1.37
CA ALA A 58 2.03 -4.45 0.87
C ALA A 58 2.56 -3.31 -0.02
N THR A 59 3.80 -2.89 0.20
CA THR A 59 4.48 -1.84 -0.57
C THR A 59 4.99 -2.40 -1.89
N GLU A 60 5.65 -3.55 -1.87
CA GLU A 60 6.04 -4.30 -3.08
C GLU A 60 4.84 -4.62 -3.96
N PHE A 61 3.72 -5.05 -3.37
CA PHE A 61 2.49 -5.30 -4.11
C PHE A 61 1.92 -4.03 -4.76
N ALA A 62 2.08 -2.86 -4.14
CA ALA A 62 1.63 -1.59 -4.72
C ALA A 62 2.51 -1.18 -5.90
N ALA A 63 3.84 -1.34 -5.78
CA ALA A 63 4.78 -1.10 -6.88
C ALA A 63 4.48 -2.02 -8.07
N GLN A 64 4.29 -3.33 -7.84
CA GLN A 64 3.92 -4.29 -8.89
C GLN A 64 2.57 -3.97 -9.57
N LEU A 65 1.65 -3.32 -8.87
CA LEU A 65 0.37 -2.92 -9.42
C LEU A 65 0.47 -1.68 -10.33
N GLY A 66 1.60 -0.96 -10.30
CA GLY A 66 1.84 0.26 -11.08
C GLY A 66 1.50 1.55 -10.33
N TYR A 67 1.56 1.54 -9.00
CA TYR A 67 1.59 2.79 -8.23
C TYR A 67 2.98 3.43 -8.33
N ASP A 68 3.03 4.75 -8.30
CA ASP A 68 4.28 5.53 -8.30
C ASP A 68 4.80 5.81 -6.89
N GLY A 69 3.97 5.57 -5.87
CA GLY A 69 4.38 5.72 -4.48
C GLY A 69 3.33 5.33 -3.47
N LYS A 70 3.65 5.56 -2.19
CA LYS A 70 2.80 5.22 -1.05
C LYS A 70 2.92 6.27 0.06
N MET A 71 1.82 6.55 0.76
CA MET A 71 1.84 7.46 1.91
C MET A 71 2.50 6.82 3.13
N ALA A 72 3.50 7.50 3.70
CA ALA A 72 4.14 7.15 4.96
C ALA A 72 3.45 7.87 6.14
N ILE A 73 3.27 7.16 7.25
CA ILE A 73 2.79 7.73 8.53
C ILE A 73 3.89 7.85 9.58
N HIS A 74 5.03 7.19 9.37
CA HIS A 74 6.17 7.16 10.27
C HIS A 74 7.48 7.27 9.46
N PRO A 75 8.52 7.97 9.95
CA PRO A 75 9.80 8.09 9.25
C PRO A 75 10.43 6.73 8.89
N ASP A 76 10.30 5.72 9.74
CA ASP A 76 10.86 4.39 9.50
C ASP A 76 10.23 3.64 8.31
N GLN A 77 9.08 4.12 7.82
CA GLN A 77 8.46 3.58 6.60
C GLN A 77 9.10 4.14 5.31
N VAL A 78 9.78 5.28 5.39
CA VAL A 78 10.34 5.98 4.22
C VAL A 78 11.40 5.14 3.49
N PRO A 79 12.38 4.50 4.16
CA PRO A 79 13.38 3.68 3.47
C PRO A 79 12.74 2.54 2.68
N VAL A 80 11.79 1.82 3.29
CA VAL A 80 11.11 0.68 2.66
C VAL A 80 10.27 1.12 1.45
N ILE A 81 9.64 2.30 1.50
CA ILE A 81 8.93 2.87 0.35
C ILE A 81 9.91 3.20 -0.77
N ASN A 82 10.99 3.93 -0.46
CA ASN A 82 11.96 4.31 -1.48
C ASN A 82 12.60 3.09 -2.15
N ASP A 83 12.97 2.08 -1.37
CA ASP A 83 13.57 0.86 -1.90
C ASP A 83 12.61 0.09 -2.82
N ALA A 84 11.31 0.12 -2.55
CA ALA A 84 10.31 -0.60 -3.34
C ALA A 84 9.86 0.13 -4.62
N PHE A 85 9.93 1.46 -4.65
CA PHE A 85 9.51 2.28 -5.80
C PHE A 85 10.68 2.83 -6.62
N THR A 86 11.92 2.63 -6.17
CA THR A 86 13.12 2.98 -6.97
C THR A 86 13.43 1.81 -7.89
N PRO A 87 13.37 2.00 -9.22
CA PRO A 87 13.76 0.94 -10.16
C PRO A 87 15.24 0.59 -9.97
N SER A 88 15.54 -0.70 -10.08
CA SER A 88 16.93 -1.17 -10.09
C SER A 88 17.64 -0.74 -11.37
N ASP A 89 18.97 -0.66 -11.34
CA ASP A 89 19.77 -0.31 -12.51
C ASP A 89 19.52 -1.27 -13.70
N GLU A 90 19.19 -2.54 -13.41
CA GLU A 90 18.84 -3.57 -14.40
C GLU A 90 17.49 -3.34 -15.09
N GLU A 91 16.57 -2.59 -14.47
CA GLU A 91 15.26 -2.26 -15.06
C GLU A 91 15.32 -1.00 -15.94
N ILE A 92 16.42 -0.25 -15.86
CA ILE A 92 16.63 1.00 -16.60
C ILE A 92 17.42 0.77 -17.90
N GLU A 93 18.26 -0.27 -17.98
CA GLU A 93 18.99 -0.69 -19.21
C GLU A 93 18.12 -1.48 -20.21
#